data_AF-A0ABD2SXB9-F1
#
_entry.id   AF-A0ABD2SXB9-F1
#
_cell.length_a   1.000
_cell.length_b   1.000
_cell.length_c   1.000
_cell.angle_alpha   90.00
_cell.angle_beta   90.00
_cell.angle_gamma   90.00
#
_symmetry.space_group_name_H-M   'P 1'
#
loop_
_entity.id
_entity.type
_entity.pdbx_description
1 polymer ?
#
loop_
_entity_poly.entity_id
_entity_poly.type
_entity_poly.pdbx_seq_one_letter_code
_entity_poly.pdbx_strand_id
1 'polypeptide(L)'
;MDNVKMKMFCFSMLFMVLLFCDTDAAEAKQGMSLSSQKFEIQKHLNSLNKPAVKSIKSPDGDTIDCVHISHQPAFDHPLLKNHTVQMMPNYHPEGLFRDGKMSTAAKNKNDGSKSINQLWHLNGKCPEGTIPIRRTKKDDILRASNMKSYGTKTNFSTIPKPESGRPGGVGNQNGHQHAIAYVEGDKYYGAKATINVWEPKIQQPNEFSLSQIWLLAGSFDSDLNSIEAGWQVSPDLYGDNNARLFTYWTSDAYQATGCYNLLCSGFIQINNEIAMGATISPLSSYHGSQYDISILVWKDPKEGNWWMQFGNDYVLGYWPGFLFSYLTDSASMIEWGGEVVNSESDGLHTTTQMGSGHFPDEGFGKSSYFRNIQVVDESNNLRAPQDLGTYTEDNNCYDIQLGKNNDWGNYFYYGGPGRNANCP
;
A
#
# COMPACT_ATOMS: atom_id res chain seq x y z
N MET A 1 58.06 52.21 17.07
CA MET A 1 57.89 50.76 16.81
C MET A 1 56.55 50.30 17.41
N ASP A 2 55.51 51.12 17.21
CA ASP A 2 54.37 51.17 18.15
C ASP A 2 53.00 50.99 17.48
N ASN A 3 52.92 51.13 16.15
CA ASN A 3 51.68 50.91 15.40
C ASN A 3 51.45 49.44 15.00
N VAL A 4 52.51 48.61 15.01
CA VAL A 4 52.41 47.17 14.69
C VAL A 4 51.94 46.37 15.92
N LYS A 5 52.39 46.75 17.13
CA LYS A 5 51.97 46.09 18.38
C LYS A 5 50.48 46.31 18.68
N MET A 6 49.94 47.49 18.41
CA MET A 6 48.53 47.79 18.68
C MET A 6 47.59 47.07 17.70
N LYS A 7 47.96 46.97 16.41
CA LYS A 7 47.19 46.18 15.44
C LYS A 7 47.22 44.67 15.75
N MET A 8 48.35 44.14 16.22
CA MET A 8 48.46 42.73 16.59
C MET A 8 47.65 42.38 17.85
N PHE A 9 47.53 43.32 18.79
CA PHE A 9 46.70 43.15 19.99
C PHE A 9 45.20 43.18 19.69
N CYS A 10 44.75 44.08 18.80
CA CYS A 10 43.36 44.09 18.35
C CYS A 10 42.97 42.84 17.54
N PHE A 11 43.89 42.32 16.70
CA PHE A 11 43.63 41.09 15.94
C PHE A 11 43.56 39.85 16.85
N SER A 12 44.38 39.80 17.91
CA SER A 12 44.33 38.74 18.92
C SER A 12 43.05 38.77 19.77
N MET A 13 42.52 39.95 20.10
CA MET A 13 41.23 40.06 20.78
C MET A 13 40.06 39.66 19.88
N LEU A 14 40.08 40.04 18.59
CA LEU A 14 39.03 39.64 17.65
C LEU A 14 39.00 38.11 17.43
N PHE A 15 40.17 37.48 17.38
CA PHE A 15 40.29 36.03 17.23
C PHE A 15 39.85 35.27 18.49
N MET A 16 40.12 35.81 19.70
CA MET A 16 39.57 35.26 20.94
C MET A 16 38.05 35.41 21.02
N VAL A 17 37.48 36.55 20.63
CA VAL A 17 36.01 36.74 20.66
C VAL A 17 35.31 35.83 19.65
N LEU A 18 35.91 35.55 18.48
CA LEU A 18 35.40 34.56 17.53
C LEU A 18 35.50 33.12 18.08
N LEU A 19 36.61 32.77 18.75
CA LEU A 19 36.76 31.47 19.41
C LEU A 19 35.82 31.26 20.61
N PHE A 20 35.34 32.32 21.26
CA PHE A 20 34.34 32.25 22.32
C PHE A 20 32.89 32.44 21.84
N CYS A 21 32.66 32.89 20.60
CA CYS A 21 31.32 32.88 19.99
C CYS A 21 30.99 31.57 19.27
N ASP A 22 31.99 30.76 18.92
CA ASP A 22 31.78 29.44 18.29
C ASP A 22 31.57 28.30 19.29
N THR A 23 31.71 28.54 20.60
CA THR A 23 31.49 27.50 21.64
C THR A 23 30.05 27.43 22.16
N ASP A 24 29.17 28.38 21.84
CA ASP A 24 27.75 28.35 22.24
C ASP A 24 26.79 27.88 21.14
N ALA A 25 27.28 27.61 19.92
CA ALA A 25 26.47 27.09 18.81
C ALA A 25 26.66 25.56 18.57
N ALA A 26 27.62 24.92 19.24
CA ALA A 26 27.99 23.52 19.02
C ALA A 26 27.33 22.51 19.99
N GLU A 27 26.57 22.95 21.00
CA GLU A 27 25.91 22.06 21.97
C GLU A 27 24.38 22.10 21.95
N ALA A 28 23.77 22.66 20.89
CA ALA A 28 22.33 22.55 20.65
C ALA A 28 21.95 21.31 19.82
N LYS A 29 22.59 20.16 20.07
CA LYS A 29 21.98 18.83 19.85
C LYS A 29 21.57 18.27 21.22
N GLN A 30 20.79 19.05 21.98
CA GLN A 30 20.07 18.49 23.12
C GLN A 30 19.08 17.46 22.58
N GLY A 31 19.38 16.19 22.83
CA GLY A 31 18.39 15.13 22.72
C GLY A 31 17.12 15.58 23.44
N MET A 32 15.99 15.50 22.74
CA MET A 32 14.70 15.91 23.27
C MET A 32 14.47 15.22 24.63
N SER A 33 14.10 15.97 25.67
CA SER A 33 13.77 15.37 26.97
C SER A 33 12.76 14.23 26.79
N LEU A 34 12.90 13.15 27.56
CA LEU A 34 11.96 12.01 27.56
C LEU A 34 10.50 12.47 27.77
N SER A 35 10.28 13.56 28.51
CA SER A 35 8.95 14.16 28.69
C SER A 35 8.42 14.78 27.38
N SER A 36 9.25 15.55 26.69
CA SER A 36 8.93 16.16 25.40
C SER A 36 8.70 15.10 24.32
N GLN A 37 9.49 14.02 24.30
CA GLN A 37 9.29 12.90 23.37
C GLN A 37 7.97 12.18 23.61
N LYS A 38 7.61 11.90 24.87
CA LYS A 38 6.31 11.32 25.20
C LYS A 38 5.15 12.24 24.79
N PHE A 39 5.30 13.54 24.97
CA PHE A 39 4.28 14.52 24.58
C PHE A 39 4.06 14.57 23.06
N GLU A 40 5.14 14.63 22.27
CA GLU A 40 5.05 14.63 20.81
C GLU A 40 4.43 13.34 20.26
N ILE A 41 4.80 12.18 20.82
CA ILE A 41 4.18 10.89 20.47
C ILE A 41 2.67 10.91 20.77
N GLN A 42 2.27 11.38 21.95
CA GLN A 42 0.87 11.44 22.33
C GLN A 42 0.08 12.39 21.42
N LYS A 43 0.67 13.54 21.08
CA LYS A 43 0.07 14.51 20.16
C LYS A 43 -0.12 13.90 18.77
N HIS A 44 0.87 13.16 18.27
CA HIS A 44 0.77 12.48 16.98
C HIS A 44 -0.29 11.36 17.00
N LEU A 45 -0.32 10.53 18.05
CA LEU A 45 -1.37 9.52 18.25
C LEU A 45 -2.77 10.11 18.25
N ASN A 46 -2.97 11.26 18.89
CA ASN A 46 -4.27 11.94 18.92
C ASN A 46 -4.67 12.48 17.55
N SER A 47 -3.71 12.77 16.66
CA SER A 47 -3.98 13.18 15.28
C SER A 47 -4.44 12.01 14.42
N LEU A 48 -3.77 10.86 14.57
CA LEU A 48 -4.04 9.64 13.81
C LEU A 48 -5.33 8.95 14.26
N ASN A 49 -5.51 8.79 15.58
CA ASN A 49 -6.65 8.09 16.15
C ASN A 49 -7.82 9.04 16.38
N LYS A 50 -8.81 8.97 15.49
CA LYS A 50 -10.04 9.76 15.58
C LYS A 50 -10.94 9.26 16.72
N PRO A 51 -11.79 10.13 17.32
CA PRO A 51 -12.72 9.72 18.36
C PRO A 51 -13.64 8.58 17.91
N ALA A 52 -13.57 7.45 18.62
CA ALA A 52 -14.36 6.27 18.32
C ALA A 52 -15.75 6.34 18.96
N VAL A 53 -16.79 6.00 18.18
CA VAL A 53 -18.16 5.75 18.69
C VAL A 53 -18.21 4.42 19.43
N LYS A 54 -17.45 3.44 18.94
CA LYS A 54 -17.32 2.08 19.49
C LYS A 54 -15.93 1.56 19.18
N SER A 55 -15.34 0.78 20.08
CA SER A 55 -14.09 0.04 19.84
C SER A 55 -14.34 -1.46 19.94
N ILE A 56 -13.74 -2.22 19.03
CA ILE A 56 -13.83 -3.69 18.98
C ILE A 56 -12.42 -4.24 19.14
N LYS A 57 -12.21 -5.11 20.12
CA LYS A 57 -10.95 -5.82 20.29
C LYS A 57 -10.95 -7.03 19.38
N SER A 58 -9.97 -7.14 18.50
CA SER A 58 -9.81 -8.27 17.61
C SER A 58 -8.99 -9.39 18.30
N PRO A 59 -9.21 -10.67 17.99
CA PRO A 59 -8.46 -11.79 18.59
C PRO A 59 -6.93 -11.74 18.37
N ASP A 60 -6.47 -11.09 17.30
CA ASP A 60 -5.05 -10.84 17.00
C ASP A 60 -4.43 -9.69 17.81
N GLY A 61 -5.18 -9.09 18.75
CA GLY A 61 -4.70 -8.00 19.60
C GLY A 61 -4.87 -6.60 19.01
N ASP A 62 -5.48 -6.49 17.82
CA ASP A 62 -5.86 -5.19 17.27
C ASP A 62 -7.07 -4.57 17.97
N THR A 63 -7.22 -3.26 17.81
CA THR A 63 -8.44 -2.54 18.18
C THR A 63 -8.96 -1.85 16.94
N ILE A 64 -10.20 -2.17 16.56
CA ILE A 64 -10.91 -1.51 15.47
C ILE A 64 -11.82 -0.45 16.08
N ASP A 65 -11.56 0.81 15.76
CA ASP A 65 -12.34 1.96 16.16
C ASP A 65 -13.37 2.30 15.08
N CYS A 66 -14.64 2.24 15.45
CA CYS A 66 -15.74 2.68 14.61
C CYS A 66 -15.85 4.20 14.72
N VAL A 67 -15.36 4.91 13.71
CA VAL A 67 -15.30 6.37 13.65
C VAL A 67 -16.45 6.88 12.79
N HIS A 68 -17.15 7.92 13.23
CA HIS A 68 -18.22 8.50 12.42
C HIS A 68 -17.68 8.93 11.04
N ILE A 69 -18.43 8.65 9.97
CA ILE A 69 -17.94 8.82 8.59
C ILE A 69 -17.40 10.23 8.31
N SER A 70 -17.99 11.27 8.91
CA SER A 70 -17.58 12.68 8.76
C SER A 70 -16.34 13.08 9.55
N HIS A 71 -15.80 12.21 10.40
CA HIS A 71 -14.63 12.50 11.25
C HIS A 71 -13.39 11.69 10.83
N GLN A 72 -13.46 10.98 9.70
CA GLN A 72 -12.36 10.16 9.23
C GLN A 72 -11.11 10.98 8.83
N PRO A 73 -9.92 10.37 8.83
CA PRO A 73 -8.65 11.05 8.51
C PRO A 73 -8.61 11.74 7.12
N ALA A 74 -9.44 11.29 6.17
CA ALA A 74 -9.53 11.90 4.84
C ALA A 74 -9.74 13.42 4.88
N PHE A 75 -10.52 13.93 5.84
CA PHE A 75 -10.87 15.35 5.93
C PHE A 75 -9.82 16.23 6.60
N ASP A 76 -8.70 15.66 7.05
CA ASP A 76 -7.54 16.45 7.43
C ASP A 76 -6.85 17.07 6.19
N HIS A 77 -7.13 16.54 4.98
CA HIS A 77 -6.62 17.11 3.74
C HIS A 77 -7.23 18.51 3.50
N PRO A 78 -6.43 19.54 3.19
CA PRO A 78 -6.94 20.89 2.98
C PRO A 78 -8.04 21.00 1.93
N LEU A 79 -7.93 20.23 0.84
CA LEU A 79 -8.93 20.21 -0.24
C LEU A 79 -10.22 19.44 0.13
N LEU A 80 -10.26 18.72 1.25
CA LEU A 80 -11.39 17.87 1.63
C LEU A 80 -12.24 18.41 2.79
N LYS A 81 -11.90 19.55 3.39
CA LYS A 81 -12.58 20.08 4.59
C LYS A 81 -14.09 20.26 4.47
N ASN A 82 -14.59 20.56 3.26
CA ASN A 82 -16.01 20.75 2.96
C ASN A 82 -16.52 19.76 1.90
N HIS A 83 -15.81 18.63 1.75
CA HIS A 83 -16.16 17.63 0.75
C HIS A 83 -17.50 16.97 1.08
N THR A 84 -18.38 16.87 0.08
CA THR A 84 -19.63 16.13 0.23
C THR A 84 -19.36 14.67 -0.08
N VAL A 85 -19.54 13.80 0.93
CA VAL A 85 -19.25 12.36 0.77
C VAL A 85 -20.24 11.73 -0.21
N GLN A 86 -19.73 11.24 -1.32
CA GLN A 86 -20.46 10.35 -2.21
C GLN A 86 -20.60 8.97 -1.55
N MET A 87 -21.83 8.50 -1.32
CA MET A 87 -22.09 7.22 -0.66
C MET A 87 -22.17 6.04 -1.65
N MET A 88 -22.20 6.31 -2.96
CA MET A 88 -22.19 5.28 -4.00
C MET A 88 -21.68 5.83 -5.33
N PRO A 89 -20.97 5.01 -6.13
CA PRO A 89 -20.56 5.37 -7.49
C PRO A 89 -21.78 5.53 -8.40
N ASN A 90 -21.66 6.36 -9.45
CA ASN A 90 -22.70 6.48 -10.47
C ASN A 90 -22.66 5.32 -11.47
N TYR A 91 -21.46 4.79 -11.74
CA TYR A 91 -21.23 3.69 -12.66
C TYR A 91 -20.34 2.63 -12.03
N HIS A 92 -20.60 1.37 -12.39
CA HIS A 92 -19.83 0.24 -11.92
C HIS A 92 -19.54 -0.74 -13.06
N PRO A 93 -18.30 -1.23 -13.18
CA PRO A 93 -17.89 -2.05 -14.32
C PRO A 93 -18.64 -3.37 -14.52
N GLU A 94 -19.34 -3.85 -13.49
CA GLU A 94 -20.15 -5.08 -13.53
C GLU A 94 -21.65 -4.82 -13.75
N GLY A 95 -22.05 -3.58 -14.06
CA GLY A 95 -23.43 -3.19 -14.35
C GLY A 95 -24.01 -2.16 -13.38
N LEU A 96 -25.26 -1.74 -13.62
CA LEU A 96 -25.88 -0.63 -12.89
C LEU A 96 -26.20 -0.99 -11.43
N PHE A 97 -25.70 -0.19 -10.48
CA PHE A 97 -26.21 -0.12 -9.12
C PHE A 97 -27.62 0.48 -9.12
N ARG A 98 -28.66 -0.35 -9.26
CA ARG A 98 -30.04 0.07 -9.00
C ARG A 98 -30.38 -0.18 -7.53
N ASP A 99 -30.86 0.84 -6.83
CA ASP A 99 -31.50 0.76 -5.51
C ASP A 99 -30.60 0.27 -4.35
N GLY A 100 -29.33 0.71 -4.32
CA GLY A 100 -28.43 0.44 -3.17
C GLY A 100 -28.18 -1.05 -2.90
N LYS A 101 -28.55 -1.92 -3.84
CA LYS A 101 -28.33 -3.36 -3.82
C LYS A 101 -27.97 -3.79 -5.23
N MET A 102 -26.90 -4.58 -5.35
CA MET A 102 -26.49 -5.19 -6.61
C MET A 102 -27.69 -5.88 -7.28
N SER A 103 -28.10 -5.39 -8.46
CA SER A 103 -29.19 -5.99 -9.21
C SER A 103 -28.83 -7.44 -9.51
N THR A 104 -29.69 -8.36 -9.07
CA THR A 104 -29.48 -9.81 -9.00
C THR A 104 -29.47 -10.52 -10.36
N ALA A 105 -28.69 -10.04 -11.33
CA ALA A 105 -28.52 -10.70 -12.63
C ALA A 105 -27.44 -11.80 -12.61
N ALA A 106 -26.68 -11.95 -11.52
CA ALA A 106 -25.67 -13.00 -11.36
C ALA A 106 -25.69 -13.70 -9.99
N LYS A 107 -26.87 -13.82 -9.34
CA LYS A 107 -27.01 -14.78 -8.23
C LYS A 107 -27.11 -16.20 -8.79
N ASN A 108 -25.99 -16.74 -9.25
CA ASN A 108 -25.81 -18.19 -9.22
C ASN A 108 -25.86 -18.60 -7.75
N LYS A 109 -27.03 -19.08 -7.31
CA LYS A 109 -27.35 -19.53 -5.95
C LYS A 109 -26.59 -20.80 -5.53
N ASN A 110 -25.36 -20.99 -5.99
CA ASN A 110 -24.55 -22.18 -5.71
C ASN A 110 -23.10 -21.90 -5.29
N ASP A 111 -22.72 -20.65 -5.00
CA ASP A 111 -21.50 -20.42 -4.23
C ASP A 111 -21.90 -20.09 -2.80
N GLY A 112 -21.55 -20.97 -1.86
CA GLY A 112 -21.87 -20.80 -0.46
C GLY A 112 -21.17 -19.55 0.05
N SER A 113 -21.89 -18.42 0.10
CA SER A 113 -21.52 -17.13 0.68
C SER A 113 -20.58 -17.29 1.88
N LYS A 114 -19.27 -17.33 1.62
CA LYS A 114 -18.23 -17.41 2.64
C LYS A 114 -17.95 -16.00 3.14
N SER A 115 -17.92 -15.92 4.45
CA SER A 115 -17.96 -14.75 5.32
C SER A 115 -16.93 -13.68 4.99
N ILE A 116 -17.23 -12.45 5.39
CA ILE A 116 -16.25 -11.38 5.52
C ILE A 116 -14.97 -11.92 6.20
N ASN A 117 -13.83 -11.80 5.52
CA ASN A 117 -12.59 -12.51 5.85
C ASN A 117 -11.70 -11.77 6.86
N GLN A 118 -12.24 -10.96 7.78
CA GLN A 118 -11.42 -10.24 8.76
C GLN A 118 -11.67 -10.71 10.19
N LEU A 119 -10.58 -10.98 10.91
CA LEU A 119 -10.63 -11.67 12.21
C LEU A 119 -11.43 -10.90 13.28
N TRP A 120 -11.46 -9.57 13.20
CA TRP A 120 -12.17 -8.72 14.15
C TRP A 120 -13.70 -8.92 14.14
N HIS A 121 -14.25 -9.49 13.06
CA HIS A 121 -15.68 -9.81 12.98
C HIS A 121 -16.15 -10.85 13.99
N LEU A 122 -15.23 -11.67 14.50
CA LEU A 122 -15.54 -12.60 15.58
C LEU A 122 -16.05 -11.89 16.84
N ASN A 123 -15.65 -10.63 17.03
CA ASN A 123 -15.96 -9.85 18.22
C ASN A 123 -16.94 -8.68 17.93
N GLY A 124 -17.45 -8.56 16.70
CA GLY A 124 -18.56 -7.68 16.37
C GLY A 124 -18.43 -6.94 15.04
N LYS A 125 -19.26 -5.91 14.88
CA LYS A 125 -19.34 -5.04 13.69
C LYS A 125 -19.44 -3.58 14.08
N CYS A 126 -19.04 -2.69 13.17
CA CYS A 126 -19.25 -1.25 13.34
C CYS A 126 -20.69 -0.85 12.98
N PRO A 127 -21.30 0.07 13.74
CA PRO A 127 -22.66 0.55 13.46
C PRO A 127 -22.72 1.32 12.14
N GLU A 128 -23.92 1.42 11.57
CA GLU A 128 -24.18 2.26 10.40
C GLU A 128 -23.80 3.73 10.65
N GLY A 129 -23.33 4.43 9.61
CA GLY A 129 -22.83 5.81 9.72
C GLY A 129 -21.41 5.92 10.30
N THR A 130 -20.74 4.79 10.57
CA THR A 130 -19.33 4.76 10.99
C THR A 130 -18.47 3.95 10.02
N ILE A 131 -17.15 4.14 10.07
CA ILE A 131 -16.17 3.33 9.36
C ILE A 131 -15.21 2.68 10.36
N PRO A 132 -14.79 1.42 10.15
CA PRO A 132 -13.80 0.76 10.98
C PRO A 132 -12.39 1.27 10.64
N ILE A 133 -11.67 1.73 11.64
CA ILE A 133 -10.27 2.16 11.52
C ILE A 133 -9.43 1.35 12.51
N ARG A 134 -8.35 0.71 12.04
CA ARG A 134 -7.38 0.07 12.95
C ARG A 134 -6.68 1.15 13.78
N ARG A 135 -6.80 1.07 15.10
CA ARG A 135 -6.15 2.00 16.03
C ARG A 135 -4.63 1.89 15.90
N THR A 136 -3.99 3.04 15.67
CA THR A 136 -2.53 3.14 15.71
C THR A 136 -2.06 3.08 17.16
N LYS A 137 -1.10 2.19 17.45
CA LYS A 137 -0.49 2.04 18.77
C LYS A 137 0.77 2.89 18.87
N LYS A 138 1.19 3.17 20.11
CA LYS A 138 2.46 3.85 20.37
C LYS A 138 3.65 3.12 19.75
N ASP A 139 3.66 1.81 19.86
CA ASP A 139 4.76 0.99 19.34
C ASP A 139 4.83 1.03 17.80
N ASP A 140 3.71 1.30 17.12
CA ASP A 140 3.70 1.46 15.66
C ASP A 140 4.51 2.69 15.23
N ILE A 141 4.30 3.80 15.92
CA ILE A 141 5.04 5.05 15.67
C ILE A 141 6.52 4.90 16.03
N LEU A 142 6.84 4.12 17.07
CA LEU A 142 8.21 3.93 17.52
C LEU A 142 9.03 3.01 16.62
N ARG A 143 8.39 2.13 15.83
CA ARG A 143 9.06 1.32 14.81
C ARG A 143 9.46 2.15 13.59
N ALA A 144 8.61 3.10 13.19
CA ALA A 144 8.87 3.97 12.06
C ALA A 144 10.20 4.72 12.22
N SER A 145 11.00 4.75 11.15
CA SER A 145 12.27 5.49 11.10
C SER A 145 12.11 6.98 11.44
N ASN A 146 10.94 7.54 11.11
CA ASN A 146 10.53 8.88 11.50
C ASN A 146 9.05 8.89 11.88
N MET A 147 8.78 9.29 13.12
CA MET A 147 7.42 9.41 13.67
C MET A 147 6.49 10.23 12.78
N LYS A 148 6.98 11.32 12.15
CA LYS A 148 6.15 12.20 11.31
C LYS A 148 5.81 11.60 9.96
N SER A 149 6.55 10.58 9.51
CA SER A 149 6.35 9.90 8.23
C SER A 149 5.67 8.55 8.38
N TYR A 150 5.22 8.17 9.59
CA TYR A 150 4.45 6.93 9.76
C TYR A 150 3.19 6.96 8.89
N GLY A 151 3.01 5.91 8.08
CA GLY A 151 1.95 5.83 7.09
C GLY A 151 2.29 6.39 5.71
N THR A 152 3.51 6.91 5.51
CA THR A 152 4.03 7.34 4.19
C THR A 152 5.21 6.47 3.79
N LYS A 153 5.39 6.18 2.49
CA LYS A 153 6.64 5.59 1.99
C LYS A 153 7.67 6.72 1.91
N THR A 154 8.86 6.55 2.50
CA THR A 154 9.94 7.55 2.43
C THR A 154 10.92 7.18 1.32
N ASN A 155 11.32 8.15 0.49
CA ASN A 155 12.32 8.10 -0.59
C ASN A 155 13.17 6.81 -0.62
N PHE A 156 12.75 5.82 -1.43
CA PHE A 156 13.54 4.77 -2.12
C PHE A 156 12.65 3.73 -2.82
N SER A 157 11.32 3.75 -2.63
CA SER A 157 10.39 2.90 -3.38
C SER A 157 10.28 3.35 -4.84
N THR A 158 11.19 2.88 -5.69
CA THR A 158 11.00 2.92 -7.14
C THR A 158 10.11 1.76 -7.55
N ILE A 159 8.94 2.06 -8.11
CA ILE A 159 8.21 1.09 -8.93
C ILE A 159 9.10 0.77 -10.14
N PRO A 160 9.26 -0.50 -10.52
CA PRO A 160 10.12 -0.88 -11.63
C PRO A 160 9.68 -0.18 -12.92
N LYS A 161 10.64 0.26 -13.72
CA LYS A 161 10.38 0.57 -15.13
C LYS A 161 10.52 -0.74 -15.90
N PRO A 162 9.45 -1.32 -16.45
CA PRO A 162 9.62 -2.40 -17.42
C PRO A 162 10.39 -1.83 -18.62
N GLU A 163 11.71 -2.03 -18.67
CA GLU A 163 12.51 -1.65 -19.83
C GLU A 163 12.11 -2.58 -20.98
N SER A 164 11.33 -2.06 -21.92
CA SER A 164 11.14 -2.67 -23.22
C SER A 164 12.49 -2.75 -23.96
N GLY A 165 13.21 -3.85 -23.76
CA GLY A 165 14.21 -4.34 -24.73
C GLY A 165 15.70 -4.09 -24.46
N ARG A 166 16.20 -4.23 -23.22
CA ARG A 166 17.66 -4.41 -23.00
C ARG A 166 17.99 -5.58 -22.07
N PRO A 167 18.63 -6.65 -22.56
CA PRO A 167 19.26 -7.64 -21.70
C PRO A 167 20.60 -7.06 -21.21
N GLY A 168 20.75 -6.89 -19.89
CA GLY A 168 22.06 -6.66 -19.27
C GLY A 168 22.29 -5.36 -18.50
N GLY A 169 21.27 -4.76 -17.89
CA GLY A 169 21.44 -3.65 -16.95
C GLY A 169 21.47 -4.14 -15.50
N VAL A 170 22.64 -4.51 -14.98
CA VAL A 170 22.89 -4.62 -13.52
C VAL A 170 22.91 -3.20 -12.97
N GLY A 171 21.72 -2.61 -12.83
CA GLY A 171 21.51 -1.31 -12.20
C GLY A 171 21.03 -1.57 -10.78
N ASN A 172 21.90 -1.29 -9.81
CA ASN A 172 21.69 -1.28 -8.37
C ASN A 172 20.24 -0.93 -8.00
N GLN A 173 19.36 -1.93 -7.86
CA GLN A 173 17.97 -1.73 -7.49
C GLN A 173 17.94 -1.48 -5.98
N ASN A 174 17.20 -0.47 -5.54
CA ASN A 174 17.24 0.11 -4.18
C ASN A 174 16.71 -0.82 -3.06
N GLY A 175 17.01 -2.12 -3.12
CA GLY A 175 16.57 -3.12 -2.17
C GLY A 175 15.15 -3.60 -2.37
N HIS A 176 14.60 -3.56 -3.59
CA HIS A 176 13.28 -4.11 -3.92
C HIS A 176 13.40 -5.20 -5.00
N GLN A 177 12.51 -6.20 -4.97
CA GLN A 177 12.42 -7.31 -5.93
C GLN A 177 10.96 -7.58 -6.28
N HIS A 178 10.69 -7.96 -7.52
CA HIS A 178 9.37 -8.04 -8.12
C HIS A 178 9.17 -9.33 -8.91
N ALA A 179 7.92 -9.78 -8.93
CA ALA A 179 7.43 -10.75 -9.91
C ALA A 179 6.03 -10.30 -10.33
N ILE A 180 5.98 -9.57 -11.44
CA ILE A 180 4.78 -8.84 -11.87
C ILE A 180 4.39 -9.16 -13.30
N ALA A 181 3.09 -9.09 -13.57
CA ALA A 181 2.53 -8.95 -14.89
C ALA A 181 2.05 -7.50 -15.08
N TYR A 182 2.15 -6.97 -16.30
CA TYR A 182 1.76 -5.60 -16.59
C TYR A 182 1.11 -5.44 -17.95
N VAL A 183 0.33 -4.38 -18.10
CA VAL A 183 -0.08 -3.82 -19.39
C VAL A 183 0.18 -2.32 -19.42
N GLU A 184 0.58 -1.81 -20.58
CA GLU A 184 0.90 -0.41 -20.80
C GLU A 184 0.43 0.04 -22.19
N GLY A 185 0.62 1.32 -22.53
CA GLY A 185 0.41 1.82 -23.89
C GLY A 185 -1.03 2.17 -24.27
N ASP A 186 -1.99 2.07 -23.34
CA ASP A 186 -3.39 2.47 -23.53
C ASP A 186 -3.89 3.29 -22.32
N LYS A 187 -5.13 3.79 -22.40
CA LYS A 187 -5.83 4.42 -21.28
C LYS A 187 -6.66 3.40 -20.50
N TYR A 188 -6.31 3.23 -19.24
CA TYR A 188 -6.99 2.32 -18.33
C TYR A 188 -7.80 3.11 -17.29
N TYR A 189 -9.05 2.72 -17.10
CA TYR A 189 -9.97 3.37 -16.15
C TYR A 189 -10.20 2.52 -14.91
N GLY A 190 -9.35 1.52 -14.68
CA GLY A 190 -9.47 0.58 -13.58
C GLY A 190 -8.85 -0.77 -13.86
N ALA A 191 -8.80 -1.58 -12.81
CA ALA A 191 -8.26 -2.93 -12.83
C ALA A 191 -8.98 -3.82 -11.82
N LYS A 192 -9.13 -5.09 -12.17
CA LYS A 192 -9.70 -6.13 -11.31
C LYS A 192 -8.83 -7.36 -11.33
N ALA A 193 -8.63 -7.98 -10.18
CA ALA A 193 -8.10 -9.32 -10.09
C ALA A 193 -8.57 -10.03 -8.81
N THR A 194 -8.52 -11.36 -8.85
CA THR A 194 -8.66 -12.22 -7.68
C THR A 194 -7.27 -12.69 -7.27
N ILE A 195 -6.90 -12.41 -6.02
CA ILE A 195 -5.57 -12.56 -5.45
C ILE A 195 -5.64 -13.55 -4.30
N ASN A 196 -4.85 -14.61 -4.37
CA ASN A 196 -4.80 -15.57 -3.28
C ASN A 196 -3.88 -15.10 -2.15
N VAL A 197 -4.25 -15.40 -0.90
CA VAL A 197 -3.64 -14.79 0.29
C VAL A 197 -2.81 -15.81 1.06
N TRP A 198 -1.59 -15.43 1.44
CA TRP A 198 -0.61 -16.26 2.15
C TRP A 198 0.01 -15.49 3.34
N GLU A 199 0.74 -16.21 4.18
CA GLU A 199 1.59 -15.67 5.24
C GLU A 199 3.08 -15.89 4.90
N PRO A 200 3.66 -15.11 3.98
CA PRO A 200 5.08 -15.21 3.66
C PRO A 200 5.95 -14.93 4.89
N LYS A 201 7.06 -15.66 5.02
CA LYS A 201 8.07 -15.38 6.04
C LYS A 201 8.90 -14.17 5.64
N ILE A 202 9.05 -13.24 6.58
CA ILE A 202 9.89 -12.04 6.43
C ILE A 202 11.20 -12.25 7.20
N GLN A 203 12.35 -11.97 6.57
CA GLN A 203 13.67 -12.10 7.20
C GLN A 203 13.93 -10.97 8.20
N GLN A 204 13.78 -9.72 7.76
CA GLN A 204 14.08 -8.55 8.58
C GLN A 204 12.83 -7.72 8.90
N PRO A 205 12.69 -7.15 10.10
CA PRO A 205 11.51 -6.36 10.46
C PRO A 205 11.22 -5.16 9.55
N ASN A 206 12.24 -4.59 8.92
CA ASN A 206 12.15 -3.47 7.98
C ASN A 206 11.92 -3.92 6.53
N GLU A 207 11.79 -5.22 6.27
CA GLU A 207 11.35 -5.75 4.99
C GLU A 207 9.83 -5.96 4.98
N PHE A 208 9.28 -6.13 3.79
CA PHE A 208 7.88 -6.52 3.60
C PHE A 208 7.77 -7.49 2.42
N SER A 209 6.62 -8.15 2.34
CA SER A 209 6.17 -8.91 1.18
C SER A 209 4.72 -8.57 0.89
N LEU A 210 4.42 -8.19 -0.35
CA LEU A 210 3.09 -7.77 -0.75
C LEU A 210 2.61 -8.45 -2.02
N SER A 211 1.31 -8.39 -2.24
CA SER A 211 0.61 -8.85 -3.43
C SER A 211 -0.49 -7.85 -3.77
N GLN A 212 -0.38 -7.17 -4.89
CA GLN A 212 -1.26 -6.04 -5.18
C GLN A 212 -1.53 -5.77 -6.66
N ILE A 213 -2.44 -4.82 -6.87
CA ILE A 213 -2.71 -4.17 -8.14
C ILE A 213 -2.18 -2.74 -8.06
N TRP A 214 -1.45 -2.29 -9.08
CA TRP A 214 -1.00 -0.91 -9.24
C TRP A 214 -1.73 -0.25 -10.41
N LEU A 215 -2.23 0.97 -10.20
CA LEU A 215 -2.75 1.84 -11.24
C LEU A 215 -1.84 3.06 -11.34
N LEU A 216 -1.11 3.15 -12.45
CA LEU A 216 0.00 4.09 -12.60
C LEU A 216 -0.25 5.08 -13.72
N ALA A 217 0.11 6.35 -13.50
CA ALA A 217 0.13 7.37 -14.53
C ALA A 217 1.19 8.45 -14.24
N GLY A 218 1.76 9.05 -15.28
CA GLY A 218 2.81 10.05 -15.16
C GLY A 218 4.20 9.47 -15.40
N SER A 219 5.22 10.07 -14.77
CA SER A 219 6.63 9.69 -14.99
C SER A 219 7.27 9.21 -13.69
N PHE A 220 7.84 8.00 -13.74
CA PHE A 220 8.54 7.36 -12.62
C PHE A 220 9.67 8.20 -12.01
N ASP A 221 10.27 9.12 -12.78
CA ASP A 221 11.44 9.90 -12.32
C ASP A 221 11.08 11.18 -11.55
N SER A 222 9.85 11.66 -11.64
CA SER A 222 9.54 13.01 -11.13
C SER A 222 8.11 13.27 -10.68
N ASP A 223 7.12 12.61 -11.26
CA ASP A 223 5.70 12.96 -11.10
C ASP A 223 4.84 11.74 -11.43
N LEU A 224 4.95 10.72 -10.59
CA LEU A 224 4.22 9.46 -10.72
C LEU A 224 3.01 9.49 -9.79
N ASN A 225 1.85 9.17 -10.35
CA ASN A 225 0.63 8.91 -9.60
C ASN A 225 0.46 7.40 -9.48
N SER A 226 0.10 6.95 -8.28
CA SER A 226 -0.13 5.54 -8.00
C SER A 226 -1.35 5.37 -7.10
N ILE A 227 -2.21 4.41 -7.44
CA ILE A 227 -3.17 3.80 -6.53
C ILE A 227 -2.82 2.33 -6.44
N GLU A 228 -2.62 1.84 -5.23
CA GLU A 228 -2.18 0.48 -4.94
C GLU A 228 -3.18 -0.19 -4.00
N ALA A 229 -3.56 -1.43 -4.29
CA ALA A 229 -4.51 -2.17 -3.46
C ALA A 229 -4.26 -3.68 -3.49
N GLY A 230 -4.24 -4.31 -2.31
CA GLY A 230 -3.92 -5.72 -2.19
C GLY A 230 -3.79 -6.20 -0.75
N TRP A 231 -2.94 -7.20 -0.51
CA TRP A 231 -2.56 -7.64 0.83
C TRP A 231 -1.05 -7.61 1.01
N GLN A 232 -0.59 -7.37 2.24
CA GLN A 232 0.83 -7.37 2.56
C GLN A 232 1.10 -7.95 3.95
N VAL A 233 2.33 -8.43 4.14
CA VAL A 233 2.95 -8.69 5.44
C VAL A 233 4.07 -7.66 5.63
N SER A 234 3.89 -6.74 6.58
CA SER A 234 4.81 -5.64 6.85
C SER A 234 4.99 -5.45 8.36
N PRO A 235 6.03 -6.09 8.95
CA PRO A 235 6.28 -5.99 10.38
C PRO A 235 6.61 -4.57 10.84
N ASP A 236 7.30 -3.78 10.02
CA ASP A 236 7.57 -2.37 10.32
C ASP A 236 6.26 -1.59 10.51
N LEU A 237 5.33 -1.71 9.55
CA LEU A 237 4.07 -0.98 9.57
C LEU A 237 3.10 -1.48 10.64
N TYR A 238 2.94 -2.80 10.80
CA TYR A 238 1.88 -3.37 11.64
C TYR A 238 2.33 -3.93 12.99
N GLY A 239 3.62 -4.28 13.12
CA GLY A 239 4.20 -4.83 14.34
C GLY A 239 4.01 -6.33 14.48
N ASP A 240 3.57 -6.99 13.42
CA ASP A 240 3.36 -8.44 13.34
C ASP A 240 3.59 -8.94 11.91
N ASN A 241 3.48 -10.26 11.73
CA ASN A 241 3.63 -10.93 10.45
C ASN A 241 2.27 -11.32 9.82
N ASN A 242 1.17 -10.71 10.26
CA ASN A 242 -0.15 -11.07 9.75
C ASN A 242 -0.33 -10.53 8.33
N ALA A 243 -0.94 -11.33 7.45
CA ALA A 243 -1.37 -10.87 6.13
C ALA A 243 -2.55 -9.91 6.25
N ARG A 244 -2.36 -8.66 5.83
CA ARG A 244 -3.31 -7.56 6.08
C ARG A 244 -3.75 -6.93 4.77
N LEU A 245 -5.05 -6.66 4.65
CA LEU A 245 -5.59 -5.86 3.54
C LEU A 245 -4.97 -4.47 3.62
N PHE A 246 -4.51 -3.94 2.50
CA PHE A 246 -4.01 -2.58 2.46
C PHE A 246 -4.36 -1.85 1.18
N THR A 247 -4.21 -0.54 1.26
CA THR A 247 -4.10 0.33 0.10
C THR A 247 -3.01 1.35 0.34
N TYR A 248 -2.43 1.83 -0.76
CA TYR A 248 -1.56 2.99 -0.78
C TYR A 248 -1.96 3.89 -1.95
N TRP A 249 -1.70 5.18 -1.83
CA TRP A 249 -1.79 6.09 -2.97
C TRP A 249 -0.69 7.15 -2.87
N THR A 250 -0.28 7.73 -3.99
CA THR A 250 0.58 8.94 -4.05
C THR A 250 0.28 9.70 -5.35
N SER A 251 0.54 11.00 -5.37
CA SER A 251 0.41 11.85 -6.56
C SER A 251 1.71 12.56 -6.96
N ASP A 252 2.84 12.25 -6.31
CA ASP A 252 4.11 12.96 -6.54
C ASP A 252 5.34 12.03 -6.46
N ALA A 253 5.24 10.81 -6.98
CA ALA A 253 6.32 9.82 -6.96
C ALA A 253 6.88 9.56 -5.55
N TYR A 254 6.00 9.43 -4.55
CA TYR A 254 6.38 9.10 -3.17
C TYR A 254 7.28 10.16 -2.49
N GLN A 255 7.28 11.40 -2.98
CA GLN A 255 8.17 12.45 -2.47
C GLN A 255 7.61 13.13 -1.21
N ALA A 256 6.41 13.71 -1.31
CA ALA A 256 5.78 14.43 -0.22
C ALA A 256 4.33 13.99 0.02
N THR A 257 3.66 13.40 -0.98
CA THR A 257 2.31 12.86 -0.87
C THR A 257 2.32 11.36 -0.73
N GLY A 258 1.22 10.88 -0.16
CA GLY A 258 0.83 9.49 -0.22
C GLY A 258 0.54 8.90 1.14
N CYS A 259 -0.22 7.82 1.14
CA CYS A 259 -0.79 7.33 2.38
C CYS A 259 -1.14 5.85 2.36
N TYR A 260 -0.65 5.12 3.36
CA TYR A 260 -1.14 3.80 3.70
C TYR A 260 -2.50 3.89 4.39
N ASN A 261 -3.47 3.14 3.87
CA ASN A 261 -4.76 2.90 4.51
C ASN A 261 -5.45 4.24 4.87
N LEU A 262 -5.83 4.38 6.14
CA LEU A 262 -6.39 5.59 6.73
C LEU A 262 -5.41 6.23 7.74
N LEU A 263 -4.11 6.00 7.59
CA LEU A 263 -3.10 6.58 8.50
C LEU A 263 -2.88 8.09 8.28
N CYS A 264 -3.40 8.60 7.18
CA CYS A 264 -3.29 9.98 6.72
C CYS A 264 -4.46 10.26 5.78
N SER A 265 -4.55 11.50 5.30
CA SER A 265 -5.67 11.95 4.48
C SER A 265 -5.57 11.49 3.03
N GLY A 266 -6.71 11.34 2.33
CA GLY A 266 -6.76 11.10 0.88
C GLY A 266 -7.84 10.11 0.46
N PHE A 267 -7.80 8.90 1.01
CA PHE A 267 -8.83 7.89 0.77
C PHE A 267 -10.06 8.14 1.65
N ILE A 268 -11.24 8.22 1.05
CA ILE A 268 -12.51 8.38 1.75
C ILE A 268 -13.19 7.03 1.82
N GLN A 269 -13.16 6.41 3.01
CA GLN A 269 -13.89 5.18 3.26
C GLN A 269 -15.35 5.49 3.59
N ILE A 270 -16.27 4.68 3.07
CA ILE A 270 -17.72 4.77 3.30
C ILE A 270 -18.32 3.51 3.91
N ASN A 271 -17.63 2.37 3.76
CA ASN A 271 -18.09 1.08 4.22
C ASN A 271 -17.78 0.87 5.72
N ASN A 272 -18.73 0.25 6.44
CA ASN A 272 -18.64 -0.05 7.88
C ASN A 272 -18.28 -1.52 8.21
N GLU A 273 -18.03 -2.34 7.19
CA GLU A 273 -17.85 -3.79 7.29
C GLU A 273 -16.40 -4.24 7.07
N ILE A 274 -15.54 -3.47 6.39
CA ILE A 274 -14.16 -3.86 6.10
C ILE A 274 -13.19 -2.80 6.63
N ALA A 275 -12.24 -3.21 7.44
CA ALA A 275 -11.21 -2.35 8.03
C ALA A 275 -9.91 -2.40 7.22
N MET A 276 -9.46 -1.26 6.68
CA MET A 276 -8.15 -1.18 6.04
C MET A 276 -7.03 -1.43 7.07
N GLY A 277 -6.04 -2.22 6.68
CA GLY A 277 -4.94 -2.65 7.55
C GLY A 277 -5.28 -3.76 8.54
N ALA A 278 -6.50 -4.32 8.55
CA ALA A 278 -6.84 -5.45 9.41
C ALA A 278 -6.50 -6.81 8.78
N THR A 279 -6.25 -7.79 9.64
CA THR A 279 -5.84 -9.16 9.29
C THR A 279 -6.89 -9.87 8.44
N ILE A 280 -6.42 -10.48 7.35
CA ILE A 280 -7.23 -11.36 6.50
C ILE A 280 -7.16 -12.79 7.07
N SER A 281 -8.29 -13.47 7.12
CA SER A 281 -8.42 -14.84 7.60
C SER A 281 -9.67 -15.52 7.01
N PRO A 282 -9.61 -16.81 6.65
CA PRO A 282 -8.43 -17.70 6.69
C PRO A 282 -7.43 -17.45 5.55
N LEU A 283 -6.23 -18.04 5.67
CA LEU A 283 -5.14 -17.95 4.69
C LEU A 283 -4.92 -19.27 3.94
N SER A 284 -4.34 -19.18 2.75
CA SER A 284 -3.99 -20.34 1.92
C SER A 284 -2.89 -21.18 2.58
N SER A 285 -2.86 -22.47 2.29
CA SER A 285 -1.81 -23.38 2.77
C SER A 285 -1.29 -24.31 1.68
N TYR A 286 -0.02 -24.69 1.81
CA TYR A 286 0.66 -25.55 0.84
C TYR A 286 0.03 -26.95 0.82
N HIS A 287 -0.38 -27.43 -0.35
CA HIS A 287 -1.22 -28.63 -0.54
C HIS A 287 -2.55 -28.63 0.23
N GLY A 288 -3.03 -27.46 0.64
CA GLY A 288 -4.23 -27.31 1.45
C GLY A 288 -5.29 -26.42 0.82
N SER A 289 -6.16 -25.90 1.68
CA SER A 289 -7.22 -24.98 1.26
C SER A 289 -6.61 -23.68 0.72
N GLN A 290 -7.15 -23.20 -0.40
CA GLN A 290 -6.77 -21.93 -1.00
C GLN A 290 -7.85 -20.90 -0.69
N TYR A 291 -7.43 -19.70 -0.31
CA TYR A 291 -8.32 -18.58 -0.02
C TYR A 291 -7.83 -17.34 -0.76
N ASP A 292 -8.79 -16.64 -1.37
CA ASP A 292 -8.53 -15.49 -2.21
C ASP A 292 -9.47 -14.32 -1.90
N ILE A 293 -9.00 -13.13 -2.24
CA ILE A 293 -9.74 -11.87 -2.19
C ILE A 293 -9.86 -11.34 -3.61
N SER A 294 -10.96 -10.67 -3.92
CA SER A 294 -11.08 -9.93 -5.19
C SER A 294 -10.97 -8.44 -4.91
N ILE A 295 -10.16 -7.74 -5.71
CA ILE A 295 -9.99 -6.30 -5.64
C ILE A 295 -10.39 -5.72 -6.99
N LEU A 296 -11.23 -4.68 -6.96
CA LEU A 296 -11.57 -3.87 -8.12
C LEU A 296 -11.33 -2.41 -7.76
N VAL A 297 -10.51 -1.73 -8.57
CA VAL A 297 -10.35 -0.27 -8.52
C VAL A 297 -10.79 0.29 -9.86
N TRP A 298 -11.63 1.33 -9.87
CA TRP A 298 -12.11 1.93 -11.12
C TRP A 298 -12.44 3.40 -10.97
N LYS A 299 -12.36 4.13 -12.08
CA LYS A 299 -12.75 5.53 -12.17
C LYS A 299 -14.23 5.66 -12.53
N ASP A 300 -14.99 6.41 -11.75
CA ASP A 300 -16.37 6.81 -12.07
C ASP A 300 -16.32 7.81 -13.24
N PRO A 301 -16.92 7.52 -14.41
CA PRO A 301 -16.90 8.41 -15.57
C PRO A 301 -17.58 9.76 -15.35
N LYS A 302 -18.48 9.86 -14.37
CA LYS A 302 -19.29 11.07 -14.15
C LYS A 302 -18.63 12.03 -13.16
N GLU A 303 -18.20 11.53 -12.01
CA GLU A 303 -17.59 12.36 -10.95
C GLU A 303 -16.07 12.33 -10.97
N GLY A 304 -15.45 11.39 -11.71
CA GLY A 304 -13.99 11.24 -11.81
C GLY A 304 -13.31 10.63 -10.58
N ASN A 305 -14.09 10.15 -9.60
CA ASN A 305 -13.58 9.51 -8.39
C ASN A 305 -13.07 8.09 -8.69
N TRP A 306 -11.93 7.71 -8.12
CA TRP A 306 -11.41 6.35 -8.16
C TRP A 306 -11.97 5.54 -7.00
N TRP A 307 -12.90 4.62 -7.28
CA TRP A 307 -13.53 3.75 -6.31
C TRP A 307 -12.74 2.47 -6.10
N MET A 308 -12.80 1.92 -4.88
CA MET A 308 -12.26 0.62 -4.52
C MET A 308 -13.37 -0.29 -4.01
N GLN A 309 -13.37 -1.54 -4.47
CA GLN A 309 -14.23 -2.61 -4.00
C GLN A 309 -13.40 -3.81 -3.52
N PHE A 310 -13.85 -4.40 -2.42
CA PHE A 310 -13.35 -5.66 -1.86
C PHE A 310 -14.39 -6.77 -2.02
N GLY A 311 -13.96 -7.91 -2.54
CA GLY A 311 -14.85 -9.00 -2.92
C GLY A 311 -15.84 -8.58 -4.01
N ASN A 312 -17.01 -9.21 -4.01
CA ASN A 312 -18.09 -8.87 -4.92
C ASN A 312 -19.14 -7.94 -4.29
N ASP A 313 -19.06 -7.64 -2.99
CA ASP A 313 -20.18 -7.01 -2.27
C ASP A 313 -19.82 -5.70 -1.57
N TYR A 314 -18.52 -5.38 -1.39
CA TYR A 314 -18.10 -4.29 -0.51
C TYR A 314 -17.41 -3.16 -1.28
N VAL A 315 -18.17 -2.20 -1.77
CA VAL A 315 -17.63 -0.90 -2.20
C VAL A 315 -17.10 -0.17 -0.96
N LEU A 316 -15.77 -0.03 -0.87
CA LEU A 316 -15.10 0.43 0.34
C LEU A 316 -15.11 1.94 0.46
N GLY A 317 -14.80 2.63 -0.63
CA GLY A 317 -14.48 4.05 -0.62
C GLY A 317 -13.88 4.50 -1.94
N TYR A 318 -13.37 5.73 -1.96
CA TYR A 318 -12.79 6.32 -3.15
C TYR A 318 -11.69 7.34 -2.86
N TRP A 319 -10.84 7.55 -3.86
CA TRP A 319 -9.96 8.71 -3.98
C TRP A 319 -10.58 9.73 -4.93
N PRO A 320 -10.77 10.98 -4.49
CA PRO A 320 -11.18 12.05 -5.38
C PRO A 320 -10.18 12.29 -6.51
N GLY A 321 -10.66 12.39 -7.75
CA GLY A 321 -9.80 12.51 -8.94
C GLY A 321 -8.89 13.75 -8.94
N PHE A 322 -9.26 14.81 -8.20
CA PHE A 322 -8.45 16.03 -8.08
C PHE A 322 -7.20 15.86 -7.19
N LEU A 323 -7.05 14.74 -6.48
CA LEU A 323 -5.82 14.45 -5.72
C LEU A 323 -4.62 14.17 -6.64
N PHE A 324 -4.88 13.89 -7.92
CA PHE A 324 -3.93 13.36 -8.88
C PHE A 324 -3.67 14.34 -10.03
N SER A 325 -2.42 14.37 -10.51
CA SER A 325 -2.00 15.14 -11.68
C SER A 325 -2.31 14.43 -13.01
N TYR A 326 -2.14 13.10 -13.07
CA TYR A 326 -2.37 12.27 -14.26
C TYR A 326 -3.53 11.28 -14.10
N LEU A 327 -3.68 10.63 -12.94
CA LEU A 327 -4.83 9.73 -12.71
C LEU A 327 -6.17 10.50 -12.70
N THR A 328 -6.14 11.84 -12.73
CA THR A 328 -7.33 12.65 -13.00
C THR A 328 -7.94 12.36 -14.38
N ASP A 329 -7.13 11.94 -15.37
CA ASP A 329 -7.59 11.50 -16.70
C ASP A 329 -7.77 9.97 -16.72
N SER A 330 -6.67 9.21 -16.67
CA SER A 330 -6.65 7.75 -16.71
C SER A 330 -5.32 7.20 -16.19
N ALA A 331 -5.27 5.89 -15.91
CA ALA A 331 -4.00 5.17 -15.78
C ALA A 331 -3.40 4.92 -17.18
N SER A 332 -2.07 4.90 -17.28
CA SER A 332 -1.31 4.56 -18.49
C SER A 332 -0.64 3.19 -18.41
N MET A 333 -0.55 2.64 -17.19
CA MET A 333 0.00 1.32 -16.91
C MET A 333 -0.75 0.69 -15.74
N ILE A 334 -0.98 -0.62 -15.84
CA ILE A 334 -1.54 -1.44 -14.78
C ILE A 334 -0.57 -2.58 -14.51
N GLU A 335 -0.26 -2.82 -13.24
CA GLU A 335 0.56 -3.94 -12.81
C GLU A 335 -0.20 -4.81 -11.81
N TRP A 336 0.15 -6.10 -11.79
CA TRP A 336 -0.35 -7.09 -10.86
C TRP A 336 0.82 -7.99 -10.43
N GLY A 337 0.92 -8.33 -9.15
CA GLY A 337 1.94 -9.27 -8.71
C GLY A 337 2.48 -8.95 -7.34
N GLY A 338 3.70 -9.43 -7.09
CA GLY A 338 4.38 -9.32 -5.81
C GLY A 338 5.56 -8.38 -5.82
N GLU A 339 5.83 -7.82 -4.66
CA GLU A 339 7.01 -7.01 -4.35
C GLU A 339 7.52 -7.42 -2.97
N VAL A 340 8.85 -7.50 -2.83
CA VAL A 340 9.52 -7.68 -1.55
C VAL A 340 10.67 -6.69 -1.40
N VAL A 341 11.04 -6.41 -0.16
CA VAL A 341 12.28 -5.68 0.14
C VAL A 341 13.40 -6.70 0.34
N ASN A 342 14.47 -6.56 -0.42
CA ASN A 342 15.76 -7.20 -0.22
C ASN A 342 16.72 -6.21 0.45
N SER A 343 16.82 -6.27 1.78
CA SER A 343 17.69 -5.35 2.55
C SER A 343 19.17 -5.71 2.52
N GLU A 344 19.51 -6.91 2.04
CA GLU A 344 20.87 -7.48 2.05
C GLU A 344 21.60 -7.32 3.40
N SER A 345 20.85 -7.44 4.51
CA SER A 345 21.34 -7.15 5.86
C SER A 345 22.59 -7.93 6.30
N ASP A 346 22.81 -9.12 5.73
CA ASP A 346 23.97 -9.99 5.94
C ASP A 346 24.93 -10.04 4.73
N GLY A 347 24.76 -9.13 3.76
CA GLY A 347 25.51 -9.08 2.51
C GLY A 347 25.12 -10.17 1.50
N LEU A 348 23.96 -10.80 1.70
CA LEU A 348 23.40 -11.84 0.86
C LEU A 348 21.97 -11.47 0.47
N HIS A 349 21.41 -12.11 -0.55
CA HIS A 349 20.01 -11.90 -0.91
C HIS A 349 19.08 -12.24 0.27
N THR A 350 17.96 -11.53 0.39
CA THR A 350 16.98 -11.79 1.44
C THR A 350 16.36 -13.20 1.35
N THR A 351 16.08 -13.82 2.50
CA THR A 351 15.21 -15.02 2.62
C THR A 351 13.73 -14.67 2.74
N THR A 352 13.36 -13.39 2.58
CA THR A 352 11.96 -12.96 2.57
C THR A 352 11.22 -13.63 1.42
N GLN A 353 10.11 -14.28 1.75
CA GLN A 353 9.31 -15.01 0.78
C GLN A 353 8.37 -14.07 0.02
N MET A 354 8.23 -14.27 -1.28
CA MET A 354 7.18 -13.61 -2.08
C MET A 354 5.99 -14.54 -2.23
N GLY A 355 4.79 -14.02 -1.96
CA GLY A 355 3.55 -14.80 -2.07
C GLY A 355 3.55 -15.99 -1.10
N SER A 356 3.65 -17.20 -1.63
CA SER A 356 3.65 -18.44 -0.85
C SER A 356 5.06 -18.88 -0.44
N GLY A 357 6.09 -18.23 -0.98
CA GLY A 357 7.47 -18.67 -0.86
C GLY A 357 7.87 -19.78 -1.84
N HIS A 358 7.01 -20.13 -2.79
CA HIS A 358 7.24 -21.17 -3.79
C HIS A 358 7.21 -20.60 -5.21
N PHE A 359 7.97 -21.23 -6.10
CA PHE A 359 8.07 -20.83 -7.50
C PHE A 359 6.77 -21.10 -8.28
N PRO A 360 6.53 -20.38 -9.38
CA PRO A 360 5.28 -20.47 -10.14
C PRO A 360 5.05 -21.80 -10.86
N ASP A 361 6.10 -22.56 -11.16
CA ASP A 361 6.03 -23.87 -11.82
C ASP A 361 5.34 -24.95 -10.98
N GLU A 362 5.28 -24.75 -9.66
CA GLU A 362 4.59 -25.64 -8.74
C GLU A 362 3.05 -25.59 -8.87
N GLY A 363 2.50 -24.48 -9.37
CA GLY A 363 1.10 -24.32 -9.74
C GLY A 363 0.09 -24.27 -8.58
N PHE A 364 -1.17 -24.58 -8.89
CA PHE A 364 -2.29 -24.44 -7.95
C PHE A 364 -2.11 -25.25 -6.66
N GLY A 365 -2.43 -24.63 -5.52
CA GLY A 365 -2.31 -25.25 -4.20
C GLY A 365 -0.93 -25.09 -3.55
N LYS A 366 0.03 -24.49 -4.27
CA LYS A 366 1.41 -24.35 -3.84
C LYS A 366 1.99 -22.96 -4.10
N SER A 367 1.88 -22.49 -5.34
CA SER A 367 2.33 -21.16 -5.76
C SER A 367 1.27 -20.12 -5.46
N SER A 368 1.69 -18.86 -5.32
CA SER A 368 0.72 -17.76 -5.32
C SER A 368 0.17 -17.50 -6.70
N TYR A 369 -1.02 -16.96 -6.78
CA TYR A 369 -1.68 -16.67 -8.04
C TYR A 369 -2.53 -15.41 -8.03
N PHE A 370 -2.60 -14.82 -9.21
CA PHE A 370 -3.67 -13.92 -9.62
C PHE A 370 -4.51 -14.62 -10.67
N ARG A 371 -5.83 -14.48 -10.60
CA ARG A 371 -6.76 -14.96 -11.62
C ARG A 371 -7.83 -13.90 -11.90
N ASN A 372 -8.61 -14.11 -12.97
CA ASN A 372 -9.63 -13.17 -13.41
C ASN A 372 -9.05 -11.77 -13.63
N ILE A 373 -7.85 -11.69 -14.22
CA ILE A 373 -7.16 -10.42 -14.46
C ILE A 373 -7.91 -9.65 -15.55
N GLN A 374 -8.36 -8.45 -15.21
CA GLN A 374 -9.15 -7.58 -16.09
C GLN A 374 -8.76 -6.11 -15.90
N VAL A 375 -8.97 -5.32 -16.94
CA VAL A 375 -8.89 -3.84 -16.94
C VAL A 375 -10.26 -3.24 -17.18
N VAL A 376 -10.47 -1.98 -16.79
CA VAL A 376 -11.70 -1.24 -17.07
C VAL A 376 -11.45 -0.30 -18.26
N ASP A 377 -12.30 -0.42 -19.29
CA ASP A 377 -12.24 0.41 -20.50
C ASP A 377 -12.93 1.78 -20.31
N GLU A 378 -12.80 2.66 -21.31
CA GLU A 378 -13.42 4.01 -21.32
C GLU A 378 -14.95 3.99 -21.19
N SER A 379 -15.57 2.89 -21.61
CA SER A 379 -17.02 2.68 -21.53
C SER A 379 -17.42 2.08 -20.17
N ASN A 380 -16.50 2.04 -19.21
CA ASN A 380 -16.65 1.47 -17.88
C ASN A 380 -17.05 -0.01 -17.93
N ASN A 381 -16.45 -0.81 -18.81
CA ASN A 381 -16.64 -2.27 -18.84
C ASN A 381 -15.36 -3.01 -18.47
N LEU A 382 -15.49 -4.16 -17.83
CA LEU A 382 -14.37 -5.07 -17.61
C LEU A 382 -13.98 -5.78 -18.90
N ARG A 383 -12.68 -5.73 -19.22
CA ARG A 383 -12.06 -6.38 -20.38
C ARG A 383 -10.87 -7.21 -19.93
N ALA A 384 -10.64 -8.33 -20.61
CA ALA A 384 -9.38 -9.04 -20.46
C ALA A 384 -8.26 -8.19 -21.10
N PRO A 385 -7.15 -7.92 -20.39
CA PRO A 385 -6.01 -7.25 -20.99
C PRO A 385 -5.49 -8.05 -22.19
N GLN A 386 -5.06 -7.33 -23.23
CA GLN A 386 -4.28 -7.90 -24.32
C GLN A 386 -2.79 -7.76 -23.98
N ASP A 387 -1.97 -8.70 -24.48
CA ASP A 387 -0.51 -8.59 -24.45
C ASP A 387 0.09 -8.31 -23.06
N LEU A 388 -0.28 -9.12 -22.05
CA LEU A 388 0.35 -9.08 -20.73
C LEU A 388 1.86 -9.30 -20.84
N GLY A 389 2.64 -8.30 -20.44
CA GLY A 389 4.07 -8.43 -20.20
C GLY A 389 4.34 -9.01 -18.82
N THR A 390 5.54 -9.55 -18.62
CA THR A 390 6.04 -9.95 -17.30
C THR A 390 7.38 -9.28 -17.01
N TYR A 391 7.68 -9.08 -15.73
CA TYR A 391 8.94 -8.54 -15.27
C TYR A 391 9.33 -9.13 -13.92
N THR A 392 10.63 -9.46 -13.80
CA THR A 392 11.33 -9.83 -12.57
C THR A 392 12.81 -9.48 -12.72
N GLU A 393 13.47 -9.12 -11.62
CA GLU A 393 14.90 -8.82 -11.58
C GLU A 393 15.76 -10.07 -11.78
N ASP A 394 15.44 -11.14 -11.05
CA ASP A 394 16.12 -12.43 -11.13
C ASP A 394 15.13 -13.57 -10.89
N ASN A 395 14.86 -14.32 -11.96
CA ASN A 395 13.93 -15.45 -11.94
C ASN A 395 14.41 -16.63 -11.07
N ASN A 396 15.68 -16.65 -10.63
CA ASN A 396 16.15 -17.62 -9.67
C ASN A 396 15.76 -17.26 -8.22
N CYS A 397 15.37 -16.01 -7.95
CA CYS A 397 14.96 -15.54 -6.62
C CYS A 397 13.44 -15.54 -6.49
N TYR A 398 12.77 -14.90 -7.46
CA TYR A 398 11.32 -14.80 -7.59
C TYR A 398 10.94 -14.87 -9.06
N ASP A 399 9.88 -15.57 -9.40
CA ASP A 399 9.50 -15.74 -10.81
C ASP A 399 7.99 -15.63 -11.00
N ILE A 400 7.58 -15.47 -12.26
CA ILE A 400 6.19 -15.35 -12.69
C ILE A 400 5.94 -16.15 -13.98
N GLN A 401 4.82 -16.89 -14.00
CA GLN A 401 4.40 -17.66 -15.16
C GLN A 401 2.95 -17.36 -15.53
N LEU A 402 2.74 -16.77 -16.71
CA LEU A 402 1.41 -16.50 -17.26
C LEU A 402 0.68 -17.78 -17.67
N GLY A 403 -0.64 -17.73 -17.57
CA GLY A 403 -1.54 -18.76 -18.08
C GLY A 403 -2.88 -18.17 -18.53
N LYS A 404 -3.62 -18.94 -19.32
CA LYS A 404 -4.96 -18.57 -19.79
C LYS A 404 -5.83 -19.80 -19.93
N ASN A 405 -7.02 -19.77 -19.33
CA ASN A 405 -8.05 -20.79 -19.52
C ASN A 405 -9.46 -20.20 -19.32
N ASN A 406 -10.50 -20.99 -19.55
CA ASN A 406 -11.88 -20.51 -19.47
C ASN A 406 -12.36 -20.27 -18.03
N ASP A 407 -11.78 -20.96 -17.05
CA ASP A 407 -12.23 -20.92 -15.66
C ASP A 407 -11.63 -19.74 -14.88
N TRP A 408 -10.38 -19.39 -15.20
CA TRP A 408 -9.58 -18.37 -14.51
C TRP A 408 -9.33 -17.13 -15.37
N GLY A 409 -9.78 -17.13 -16.64
CA GLY A 409 -9.46 -16.09 -17.60
C GLY A 409 -7.96 -15.98 -17.83
N ASN A 410 -7.44 -14.75 -17.89
CA ASN A 410 -6.01 -14.49 -17.78
C ASN A 410 -5.61 -14.63 -16.31
N TYR A 411 -4.56 -15.41 -16.05
CA TYR A 411 -4.03 -15.65 -14.71
C TYR A 411 -2.51 -15.77 -14.75
N PHE A 412 -1.88 -15.76 -13.59
CA PHE A 412 -0.48 -16.15 -13.46
C PHE A 412 -0.23 -16.78 -12.10
N TYR A 413 0.77 -17.66 -12.06
CA TYR A 413 1.42 -18.02 -10.81
C TYR A 413 2.65 -17.13 -10.62
N TYR A 414 2.96 -16.81 -9.37
CA TYR A 414 4.16 -16.04 -9.03
C TYR A 414 4.66 -16.39 -7.63
N GLY A 415 5.89 -15.99 -7.34
CA GLY A 415 6.49 -16.07 -6.01
C GLY A 415 7.89 -16.65 -6.05
N GLY A 416 8.40 -16.93 -4.86
CA GLY A 416 9.72 -17.53 -4.70
C GLY A 416 10.20 -17.43 -3.25
N PRO A 417 11.18 -18.26 -2.87
CA PRO A 417 11.70 -18.28 -1.51
C PRO A 417 12.66 -17.11 -1.20
N GLY A 418 13.01 -16.30 -2.20
CA GLY A 418 14.17 -15.41 -2.12
C GLY A 418 15.45 -16.23 -2.20
N ARG A 419 16.34 -16.05 -1.22
CA ARG A 419 17.65 -16.70 -1.18
C ARG A 419 17.56 -18.22 -1.21
N ASN A 420 18.26 -18.83 -2.17
CA ASN A 420 18.35 -20.26 -2.39
C ASN A 420 19.65 -20.63 -3.14
N ALA A 421 19.86 -21.90 -3.49
CA ALA A 421 21.10 -22.34 -4.13
C ALA A 421 21.40 -21.67 -5.50
N ASN A 422 20.37 -21.21 -6.20
CA ASN A 422 20.49 -20.52 -7.49
C ASN A 422 20.37 -18.98 -7.36
N CYS A 423 20.05 -18.48 -6.17
CA CYS A 423 19.96 -17.06 -5.82
C CYS A 423 20.64 -16.85 -4.45
N PRO A 424 21.98 -16.71 -4.40
CA PRO A 424 22.75 -16.76 -3.15
C PRO A 424 22.64 -15.53 -2.24
#